data_AF-A0A3R9WY28-F1
#
_entry.id   AF-A0A3R9WY28-F1
#
_cell.length_a   1.000
_cell.length_b   1.000
_cell.length_c   1.000
_cell.angle_alpha   90.00
_cell.angle_beta   90.00
_cell.angle_gamma   90.00
#
_symmetry.space_group_name_H-M   'P 1'
#
loop_
_entity.id
_entity.type
_entity.pdbx_description
1 polymer ?
#
loop_
_entity_poly.entity_id
_entity_poly.type
_entity_poly.pdbx_seq_one_letter_code
_entity_poly.pdbx_strand_id
1 'polypeptide(L)'
;MAARNFKALLDEYSKLAAMYGWRGRVYSVVFELEELMDSLSRLLIDPAFYEEKVREMIKERAEEKQILSFLASVKNDVEDILKKPDIKKILELLQSRGSLFKNIEELKEELNHLREEARGSKPRISVECLTEGEEGALSIFFENPTNFPIIVSIDSLKGAKLLKPSETFTLHPNSVESWSSRMLLEDSRIQVRFSYLIPGIDVKGFISTETQVMEPPEIEKLINKPIDPLRRLKEEYFKPIRRTGRFGDWEIIGYLGGGGYFHAFLAERAGLKSVLKIPKSVCEPKETPFGVEDIEFYEDRDAIREVEREASILQEVKRIRDEEGLLHLMDFYGSGIFRVRKKGGVIEVPYLAVQHCPKGSLRRVCLGDKSASVERLSLRDALLIALQVGKTLQVCYRRRAFVKHGDLKPENLLIDGEGRVIIADFQTATPIGRSTDELPIKGTARYFHPAPDDRADVYALGRILVDLISGLNAPEDSVPDEVKWLVELARPRGTRSPLRMDEFIRRLEVAWKRQAPPT
;
A
#
# COMPACT_ATOMS: atom_id res chain seq x y z
N MET A 1 -45.55 21.16 -27.97
CA MET A 1 -46.54 21.85 -28.83
C MET A 1 -47.76 22.17 -27.98
N ALA A 2 -48.33 23.38 -28.08
CA ALA A 2 -49.58 23.70 -27.40
C ALA A 2 -50.70 22.80 -27.97
N ALA A 3 -51.51 22.17 -27.11
CA ALA A 3 -52.62 21.33 -27.52
C ALA A 3 -53.52 22.12 -28.50
N ARG A 4 -53.65 21.63 -29.75
CA ARG A 4 -54.61 22.21 -30.70
C ARG A 4 -56.02 22.05 -30.11
N ASN A 5 -56.80 23.12 -30.15
CA ASN A 5 -58.18 23.10 -29.66
C ASN A 5 -59.02 22.12 -30.51
N PHE A 6 -59.67 21.13 -29.88
CA PHE A 6 -60.58 20.16 -30.52
C PHE A 6 -61.51 20.79 -31.56
N LYS A 7 -62.05 21.98 -31.25
CA LYS A 7 -62.95 22.73 -32.14
C LYS A 7 -62.27 23.11 -33.47
N ALA A 8 -61.00 23.51 -33.42
CA ALA A 8 -60.25 23.87 -34.62
C ALA A 8 -59.97 22.66 -35.51
N LEU A 9 -59.67 21.51 -34.90
CA LEU A 9 -59.48 20.25 -35.62
C LEU A 9 -60.81 19.80 -36.27
N LEU A 10 -61.92 19.89 -35.54
CA LEU A 10 -63.25 19.56 -36.05
C LEU A 10 -63.65 20.44 -37.24
N ASP A 11 -63.42 21.75 -37.18
CA ASP A 11 -63.70 22.69 -38.26
C ASP A 11 -62.86 22.39 -39.51
N GLU A 12 -61.60 22.04 -39.32
CA GLU A 12 -60.67 21.71 -40.41
C GLU A 12 -61.07 20.43 -41.14
N TYR A 13 -61.30 19.35 -40.41
CA TYR A 13 -61.71 18.07 -40.99
C TYR A 13 -63.12 18.12 -41.59
N SER A 14 -64.00 18.97 -41.06
CA SER A 14 -65.33 19.22 -41.65
C SER A 14 -65.22 19.88 -43.03
N LYS A 15 -64.32 20.86 -43.19
CA LYS A 15 -64.03 21.48 -44.49
C LYS A 15 -63.40 20.49 -45.46
N LEU A 16 -62.47 19.66 -44.99
CA LEU A 16 -61.82 18.63 -45.80
C LEU A 16 -62.85 17.59 -46.30
N ALA A 17 -63.71 17.10 -45.42
CA ALA A 17 -64.77 16.15 -45.76
C ALA A 17 -65.71 16.71 -46.84
N ALA A 18 -66.16 17.96 -46.68
CA ALA A 18 -67.01 18.64 -47.65
C ALA A 18 -66.31 18.82 -49.01
N MET A 19 -65.03 19.20 -49.01
CA MET A 19 -64.25 19.44 -50.23
C MET A 19 -64.08 18.18 -51.08
N TYR A 20 -63.83 17.03 -50.45
CA TYR A 20 -63.59 15.76 -51.16
C TYR A 20 -64.85 14.89 -51.31
N GLY A 21 -65.99 15.33 -50.76
CA GLY A 21 -67.27 14.60 -50.82
C GLY A 21 -67.30 13.36 -49.93
N TRP A 22 -66.52 13.35 -48.84
CA TRP A 22 -66.47 12.24 -47.89
C TRP A 22 -67.70 12.24 -46.98
N ARG A 23 -68.34 11.08 -46.81
CA ARG A 23 -69.65 10.94 -46.14
C ARG A 23 -69.59 10.36 -44.72
N GLY A 24 -68.40 10.17 -44.16
CA GLY A 24 -68.24 9.65 -42.80
C GLY A 24 -68.53 10.68 -41.71
N ARG A 25 -68.71 10.21 -40.48
CA ARG A 25 -68.89 11.06 -39.30
C ARG A 25 -67.57 11.68 -38.88
N VAL A 26 -67.36 12.93 -39.27
CA VAL A 26 -66.15 13.73 -38.95
C VAL A 26 -65.88 13.75 -37.45
N TYR A 27 -66.91 13.94 -36.62
CA TYR A 27 -66.77 13.98 -35.16
C TYR A 27 -66.11 12.73 -34.59
N SER A 28 -66.52 11.54 -35.05
CA SER A 28 -65.99 10.26 -34.57
C SER A 28 -64.50 10.10 -34.89
N VAL A 29 -64.08 10.52 -36.08
CA VAL A 29 -62.66 10.46 -36.50
C VAL A 29 -61.82 11.47 -35.72
N VAL A 30 -62.31 12.70 -35.55
CA VAL A 30 -61.58 13.77 -34.84
C VAL A 30 -61.43 13.45 -33.35
N PHE A 31 -62.45 12.84 -32.73
CA PHE A 31 -62.40 12.40 -31.34
C PHE A 31 -61.29 11.37 -31.09
N GLU A 32 -61.26 10.29 -31.88
CA GLU A 32 -60.22 9.25 -31.75
C GLU A 32 -58.83 9.80 -32.09
N LEU A 33 -58.73 10.70 -33.08
CA LEU A 33 -57.47 11.31 -33.48
C LEU A 33 -56.89 12.20 -32.36
N GLU A 34 -57.71 13.03 -31.70
CA GLU A 34 -57.23 13.89 -30.60
C GLU A 34 -56.68 13.07 -29.42
N GLU A 35 -57.40 12.02 -29.01
CA GLU A 35 -56.97 11.15 -27.91
C GLU A 35 -55.64 10.45 -28.25
N LEU A 36 -55.50 10.05 -29.53
CA LEU A 36 -54.27 9.46 -30.03
C LEU A 36 -53.10 10.47 -30.03
N MET A 37 -53.32 11.72 -30.41
CA MET A 37 -52.27 12.75 -30.46
C MET A 37 -51.61 13.01 -29.10
N ASP A 38 -52.38 13.03 -28.01
CA ASP A 38 -51.83 13.17 -26.66
C ASP A 38 -50.94 11.98 -26.30
N SER A 39 -51.44 10.78 -26.61
CA SER A 39 -50.74 9.53 -26.31
C SER A 39 -49.45 9.36 -27.14
N LEU A 40 -49.46 9.78 -28.41
CA LEU A 40 -48.26 9.81 -29.27
C LEU A 40 -47.20 10.79 -28.76
N SER A 41 -47.63 11.98 -28.29
CA SER A 41 -46.72 12.98 -27.74
C SER A 41 -45.98 12.48 -26.49
N ARG A 42 -46.66 11.67 -25.66
CA ARG A 42 -46.05 11.01 -24.49
C ARG A 42 -44.98 9.99 -24.86
N LEU A 43 -45.04 9.44 -26.08
CA LEU A 43 -44.05 8.51 -26.63
C LEU A 43 -42.97 9.20 -27.49
N LEU A 44 -42.89 10.53 -27.46
CA LEU A 44 -41.97 11.31 -28.30
C LEU A 44 -42.21 11.12 -29.81
N ILE A 45 -43.45 10.82 -30.21
CA ILE A 45 -43.84 10.68 -31.62
C ILE A 45 -44.53 11.95 -32.09
N ASP A 46 -44.11 12.47 -33.26
CA ASP A 46 -44.73 13.63 -33.91
C ASP A 46 -46.14 13.26 -34.43
N PRO A 47 -47.21 13.87 -33.89
CA PRO A 47 -48.57 13.53 -34.31
C PRO A 47 -48.89 13.92 -35.76
N ALA A 48 -48.10 14.81 -36.38
CA ALA A 48 -48.35 15.31 -37.73
C ALA A 48 -48.40 14.21 -38.80
N PHE A 49 -47.62 13.13 -38.62
CA PHE A 49 -47.62 12.00 -39.54
C PHE A 49 -48.98 11.31 -39.63
N TYR A 50 -49.62 11.07 -38.48
CA TYR A 50 -50.92 10.40 -38.41
C TYR A 50 -52.05 11.33 -38.83
N GLU A 51 -51.96 12.63 -38.52
CA GLU A 51 -52.88 13.63 -39.07
C GLU A 51 -52.88 13.59 -40.61
N GLU A 52 -51.71 13.61 -41.25
CA GLU A 52 -51.66 13.57 -42.73
C GLU A 52 -52.19 12.25 -43.28
N LYS A 53 -51.92 11.11 -42.62
CA LYS A 53 -52.50 9.81 -43.02
C LYS A 53 -54.03 9.81 -42.98
N VAL A 54 -54.64 10.37 -41.94
CA VAL A 54 -56.11 10.49 -41.87
C VAL A 54 -56.61 11.43 -42.97
N ARG A 55 -55.91 12.55 -43.24
CA ARG A 55 -56.26 13.46 -44.35
C ARG A 55 -56.19 12.76 -45.70
N GLU A 56 -55.16 11.97 -45.96
CA GLU A 56 -55.01 11.14 -47.17
C GLU A 56 -56.19 10.18 -47.32
N MET A 57 -56.54 9.43 -46.26
CA MET A 57 -57.68 8.51 -46.30
C MET A 57 -59.02 9.22 -46.59
N ILE A 58 -59.22 10.44 -46.08
CA ILE A 58 -60.40 11.25 -46.40
C ILE A 58 -60.38 11.72 -47.86
N LYS A 59 -59.23 12.18 -48.37
CA LYS A 59 -59.04 12.59 -49.77
C LYS A 59 -59.34 11.42 -50.74
N GLU A 60 -58.93 10.21 -50.36
CA GLU A 60 -59.17 8.95 -51.08
C GLU A 60 -60.58 8.38 -50.90
N ARG A 61 -61.40 9.02 -50.06
CA ARG A 61 -62.79 8.61 -49.73
C ARG A 61 -62.89 7.23 -49.07
N ALA A 62 -61.93 6.85 -48.25
CA ALA A 62 -62.00 5.64 -47.43
C ALA A 62 -63.26 5.61 -46.56
N GLU A 63 -63.79 4.42 -46.25
CA GLU A 63 -64.95 4.30 -45.36
C GLU A 63 -64.59 4.76 -43.93
N GLU A 64 -65.56 5.35 -43.20
CA GLU A 64 -65.37 5.76 -41.80
C GLU A 64 -64.81 4.62 -40.93
N LYS A 65 -65.33 3.40 -41.13
CA LYS A 65 -64.87 2.20 -40.42
C LYS A 65 -63.39 1.89 -40.66
N GLN A 66 -62.87 2.15 -41.87
CA GLN A 66 -61.45 1.93 -42.20
C GLN A 66 -60.56 2.92 -41.45
N ILE A 67 -60.96 4.20 -41.40
CA ILE A 67 -60.22 5.24 -40.66
C ILE A 67 -60.24 4.95 -39.16
N LEU A 68 -61.41 4.63 -38.59
CA LEU A 68 -61.53 4.29 -37.17
C LEU A 68 -60.74 3.01 -36.82
N SER A 69 -60.74 2.00 -37.70
CA SER A 69 -59.94 0.78 -37.50
C SER A 69 -58.44 1.08 -37.54
N PHE A 70 -58.00 1.98 -38.42
CA PHE A 70 -56.61 2.43 -38.46
C PHE A 70 -56.21 3.11 -37.15
N LEU A 71 -56.98 4.11 -36.70
CA LEU A 71 -56.72 4.83 -35.45
C LEU A 71 -56.73 3.90 -34.23
N ALA A 72 -57.68 2.96 -34.17
CA ALA A 72 -57.76 1.97 -33.10
C ALA A 72 -56.52 1.05 -33.09
N SER A 73 -56.00 0.65 -34.27
CA SER A 73 -54.77 -0.13 -34.36
C SER A 73 -53.57 0.62 -33.78
N VAL A 74 -53.42 1.90 -34.16
CA VAL A 74 -52.32 2.74 -33.66
C VAL A 74 -52.46 2.98 -32.15
N LYS A 75 -53.68 3.20 -31.64
CA LYS A 75 -53.95 3.35 -30.21
C LYS A 75 -53.54 2.10 -29.41
N ASN A 76 -53.86 0.91 -29.91
CA ASN A 76 -53.44 -0.35 -29.28
C ASN A 76 -51.90 -0.46 -29.22
N ASP A 77 -51.20 -0.14 -30.30
CA ASP A 77 -49.73 -0.13 -30.32
C ASP A 77 -49.15 0.85 -29.28
N VAL A 78 -49.73 2.04 -29.15
CA VAL A 78 -49.32 3.05 -28.15
C VAL A 78 -49.51 2.53 -26.74
N GLU A 79 -50.67 1.96 -26.44
CA GLU A 79 -50.95 1.39 -25.12
C GLU A 79 -50.01 0.23 -24.78
N ASP A 80 -49.72 -0.64 -25.74
CA ASP A 80 -48.83 -1.79 -25.54
C ASP A 80 -47.39 -1.35 -25.26
N ILE A 81 -46.95 -0.24 -25.86
CA ILE A 81 -45.65 0.36 -25.56
C ILE A 81 -45.65 0.99 -24.16
N LEU A 82 -46.69 1.75 -23.81
CA LEU A 82 -46.80 2.43 -22.51
C LEU A 82 -46.92 1.45 -21.32
N LYS A 83 -47.45 0.24 -21.54
CA LYS A 83 -47.53 -0.82 -20.52
C LYS A 83 -46.19 -1.47 -20.19
N LYS A 84 -45.13 -1.22 -20.98
CA LYS A 84 -43.81 -1.80 -20.72
C LYS A 84 -43.21 -1.17 -19.45
N PRO A 85 -42.74 -1.97 -18.46
CA PRO A 85 -42.35 -1.47 -17.15
C PRO A 85 -41.20 -0.45 -17.18
N ASP A 86 -40.35 -0.53 -18.21
CA ASP A 86 -39.16 0.32 -18.31
C ASP A 86 -39.33 1.54 -19.23
N ILE A 87 -40.47 1.67 -19.90
CA ILE A 87 -40.65 2.64 -20.99
C ILE A 87 -40.40 4.08 -20.53
N LYS A 88 -40.78 4.42 -19.30
CA LYS A 88 -40.62 5.77 -18.76
C LYS A 88 -39.15 6.20 -18.70
N LYS A 89 -38.26 5.33 -18.20
CA LYS A 89 -36.82 5.63 -18.10
C LYS A 89 -36.18 5.70 -19.48
N ILE A 90 -36.60 4.84 -20.40
CA ILE A 90 -36.11 4.87 -21.79
C ILE A 90 -36.53 6.17 -22.48
N LEU A 91 -37.77 6.62 -22.27
CA LEU A 91 -38.26 7.88 -22.82
C LEU A 91 -37.54 9.09 -22.21
N GLU A 92 -37.23 9.09 -20.91
CA GLU A 92 -36.40 10.13 -20.29
C GLU A 92 -35.00 10.20 -20.93
N LEU A 93 -34.37 9.05 -21.18
CA LEU A 93 -33.09 8.94 -21.89
C LEU A 93 -33.20 9.49 -23.33
N LEU A 94 -34.17 9.03 -24.11
CA LEU A 94 -34.41 9.48 -25.48
C LEU A 94 -34.70 10.99 -25.54
N GLN A 95 -35.48 11.50 -24.58
CA GLN A 95 -35.78 12.93 -24.47
C GLN A 95 -34.51 13.75 -24.17
N SER A 96 -33.63 13.27 -23.29
CA SER A 96 -32.34 13.92 -23.03
C SER A 96 -31.41 13.96 -24.25
N ARG A 97 -31.58 13.02 -25.19
CA ARG A 97 -30.88 13.00 -26.48
C ARG A 97 -31.53 13.91 -27.53
N GLY A 98 -32.67 14.53 -27.20
CA GLY A 98 -33.44 15.36 -28.13
C GLY A 98 -34.17 14.54 -29.21
N SER A 99 -34.41 13.25 -28.98
CA SER A 99 -35.06 12.36 -29.96
C SER A 99 -36.54 12.73 -30.15
N LEU A 100 -37.00 12.73 -31.40
CA LEU A 100 -38.40 12.84 -31.82
C LEU A 100 -38.62 11.90 -33.02
N PHE A 101 -39.62 11.04 -32.94
CA PHE A 101 -39.89 9.99 -33.94
C PHE A 101 -41.06 10.38 -34.84
N LYS A 102 -41.04 9.99 -36.12
CA LYS A 102 -42.14 10.31 -37.04
C LYS A 102 -43.35 9.40 -36.85
N ASN A 103 -43.13 8.14 -36.49
CA ASN A 103 -44.18 7.13 -36.35
C ASN A 103 -43.80 6.09 -35.28
N ILE A 104 -44.73 5.15 -35.03
CA ILE A 104 -44.55 4.10 -34.01
C ILE A 104 -43.46 3.11 -34.42
N GLU A 105 -43.28 2.82 -35.71
CA GLU A 105 -42.29 1.86 -36.17
C GLU A 105 -40.86 2.38 -35.96
N GLU A 106 -40.60 3.67 -36.24
CA GLU A 106 -39.30 4.30 -35.92
C GLU A 106 -38.98 4.22 -34.42
N LEU A 107 -39.98 4.45 -33.56
CA LEU A 107 -39.82 4.28 -32.11
C LEU A 107 -39.55 2.80 -31.75
N LYS A 108 -40.29 1.84 -32.33
CA LYS A 108 -40.08 0.41 -32.08
C LYS A 108 -38.67 -0.04 -32.51
N GLU A 109 -38.17 0.45 -33.64
CA GLU A 109 -36.81 0.20 -34.13
C GLU A 109 -35.77 0.75 -33.17
N GLU A 110 -35.90 2.01 -32.72
CA GLU A 110 -34.98 2.61 -31.76
C GLU A 110 -35.02 1.89 -30.40
N LEU A 111 -36.21 1.52 -29.92
CA LEU A 111 -36.36 0.74 -28.69
C LEU A 111 -35.67 -0.63 -28.81
N ASN A 112 -35.73 -1.28 -29.97
CA ASN A 112 -35.01 -2.53 -30.22
C ASN A 112 -33.50 -2.31 -30.34
N HIS A 113 -33.06 -1.23 -30.99
CA HIS A 113 -31.65 -0.87 -31.08
C HIS A 113 -31.03 -0.64 -29.69
N LEU A 114 -31.69 0.15 -28.83
CA LEU A 114 -31.24 0.38 -27.45
C LEU A 114 -31.19 -0.92 -26.64
N ARG A 115 -32.12 -1.86 -26.89
CA ARG A 115 -32.10 -3.19 -26.26
C ARG A 115 -30.90 -4.01 -26.67
N GLU A 116 -30.56 -4.03 -27.95
CA GLU A 116 -29.38 -4.74 -28.45
C GLU A 116 -28.06 -4.07 -28.00
N GLU A 117 -28.00 -2.73 -28.00
CA GLU A 117 -26.85 -1.96 -27.47
C GLU A 117 -26.62 -2.28 -25.98
N ALA A 118 -27.70 -2.36 -25.19
CA ALA A 118 -27.61 -2.70 -23.77
C ALA A 118 -27.24 -4.18 -23.52
N ARG A 119 -27.69 -5.11 -24.36
CA ARG A 119 -27.47 -6.56 -24.18
C ARG A 119 -25.98 -6.96 -24.24
N GLY A 120 -25.18 -6.21 -25.00
CA GLY A 120 -23.72 -6.40 -25.09
C GLY A 120 -22.90 -5.47 -24.21
N SER A 121 -23.55 -4.54 -23.52
CA SER A 121 -22.91 -3.50 -22.73
C SER A 121 -22.42 -4.04 -21.38
N LYS A 122 -21.13 -3.85 -21.10
CA LYS A 122 -20.52 -4.20 -19.82
C LYS A 122 -19.53 -3.14 -19.35
N PRO A 123 -19.38 -2.92 -18.04
CA PRO A 123 -18.29 -2.11 -17.52
C PRO A 123 -16.95 -2.84 -17.73
N ARG A 124 -15.86 -2.09 -17.83
CA ARG A 124 -14.52 -2.65 -17.65
C ARG A 124 -14.13 -2.43 -16.20
N ILE A 125 -13.71 -3.50 -15.54
CA ILE A 125 -13.35 -3.50 -14.14
C ILE A 125 -11.88 -3.88 -14.04
N SER A 126 -11.08 -3.07 -13.37
CA SER A 126 -9.75 -3.46 -12.94
C SER A 126 -9.66 -3.41 -11.43
N VAL A 127 -9.05 -4.43 -10.84
CA VAL A 127 -8.84 -4.51 -9.41
C VAL A 127 -7.35 -4.48 -9.13
N GLU A 128 -6.97 -3.58 -8.24
CA GLU A 128 -5.62 -3.43 -7.74
C GLU A 128 -5.60 -3.71 -6.25
N CYS A 129 -4.54 -4.41 -5.81
CA CYS A 129 -4.38 -4.80 -4.43
C CYS A 129 -2.95 -4.52 -3.98
N LEU A 130 -2.81 -3.83 -2.85
CA LEU A 130 -1.52 -3.54 -2.21
C LEU A 130 -1.56 -4.01 -0.76
N THR A 131 -0.61 -4.85 -0.36
CA THR A 131 -0.56 -5.48 0.97
C THR A 131 0.81 -5.33 1.62
N GLU A 132 0.85 -5.10 2.92
CA GLU A 132 2.03 -5.21 3.79
C GLU A 132 1.72 -6.25 4.89
N GLY A 133 2.14 -7.50 4.68
CA GLY A 133 1.72 -8.62 5.54
C GLY A 133 0.23 -8.94 5.37
N GLU A 134 -0.51 -9.03 6.48
CA GLU A 134 -1.96 -9.31 6.49
C GLU A 134 -2.81 -8.06 6.25
N GLU A 135 -2.24 -6.85 6.28
CA GLU A 135 -3.00 -5.62 6.06
C GLU A 135 -2.80 -5.08 4.64
N GLY A 136 -3.87 -4.52 4.05
CA GLY A 136 -3.78 -3.94 2.71
C GLY A 136 -4.92 -3.01 2.34
N ALA A 137 -4.86 -2.55 1.10
CA ALA A 137 -5.93 -1.79 0.45
C ALA A 137 -6.32 -2.46 -0.86
N LEU A 138 -7.63 -2.61 -1.05
CA LEU A 138 -8.24 -3.02 -2.31
C LEU A 138 -8.77 -1.78 -3.00
N SER A 139 -8.32 -1.55 -4.23
CA SER A 139 -8.79 -0.46 -5.09
C SER A 139 -9.42 -1.07 -6.34
N ILE A 140 -10.61 -0.61 -6.69
CA ILE A 140 -11.35 -1.09 -7.85
C ILE A 140 -11.64 0.12 -8.73
N PHE A 141 -11.30 0.00 -10.01
CA PHE A 141 -11.58 1.01 -11.02
C PHE A 141 -12.63 0.47 -11.97
N PHE A 142 -13.62 1.31 -12.24
CA PHE A 142 -14.74 1.01 -13.11
C PHE A 142 -14.73 2.00 -14.27
N GLU A 143 -14.71 1.50 -15.49
CA GLU A 143 -14.96 2.28 -16.70
C GLU A 143 -16.32 1.86 -17.25
N ASN A 144 -17.26 2.81 -17.35
CA ASN A 144 -18.52 2.63 -18.05
C ASN A 144 -18.43 3.27 -19.44
N PRO A 145 -18.12 2.51 -20.50
CA PRO A 145 -17.99 3.04 -21.86
C PRO A 145 -19.36 3.26 -22.54
N THR A 146 -20.45 3.04 -21.83
CA THR A 146 -21.80 2.96 -22.41
C THR A 146 -22.56 4.27 -22.19
N ASN A 147 -23.59 4.47 -23.00
CA ASN A 147 -24.52 5.59 -22.84
C ASN A 147 -25.61 5.34 -21.79
N PHE A 148 -25.52 4.23 -21.05
CA PHE A 148 -26.48 3.85 -20.03
C PHE A 148 -25.82 3.88 -18.65
N PRO A 149 -26.57 4.22 -17.59
CA PRO A 149 -26.07 3.99 -16.24
C PRO A 149 -25.92 2.48 -16.00
N ILE A 150 -24.88 2.08 -15.28
CA ILE A 150 -24.67 0.67 -14.90
C ILE A 150 -24.63 0.59 -13.39
N ILE A 151 -25.50 -0.21 -12.80
CA ILE A 151 -25.45 -0.54 -11.38
C ILE A 151 -24.48 -1.69 -11.21
N VAL A 152 -23.46 -1.54 -10.36
CA VAL A 152 -22.46 -2.57 -10.06
C VAL A 152 -22.49 -2.90 -8.58
N SER A 153 -22.50 -4.18 -8.24
CA SER A 153 -22.44 -4.67 -6.86
C SER A 153 -21.24 -5.59 -6.67
N ILE A 154 -20.56 -5.43 -5.54
CA ILE A 154 -19.52 -6.37 -5.09
C ILE A 154 -20.23 -7.48 -4.30
N ASP A 155 -20.46 -8.62 -4.94
CA ASP A 155 -21.30 -9.69 -4.38
C ASP A 155 -20.60 -10.48 -3.27
N SER A 156 -19.30 -10.73 -3.44
CA SER A 156 -18.52 -11.48 -2.48
C SER A 156 -17.02 -11.21 -2.63
N LEU A 157 -16.32 -11.21 -1.50
CA LEU A 157 -14.87 -11.24 -1.41
C LEU A 157 -14.46 -12.51 -0.67
N LYS A 158 -13.56 -13.30 -1.26
CA LYS A 158 -12.92 -14.46 -0.60
C LYS A 158 -11.43 -14.23 -0.49
N GLY A 159 -10.83 -14.74 0.58
CA GLY A 159 -9.41 -14.59 0.88
C GLY A 159 -9.01 -13.24 1.49
N ALA A 160 -9.99 -12.38 1.78
CA ALA A 160 -9.77 -11.13 2.51
C ALA A 160 -11.08 -10.63 3.15
N LYS A 161 -10.95 -9.89 4.25
CA LYS A 161 -12.03 -9.23 4.97
C LYS A 161 -11.91 -7.72 4.83
N LEU A 162 -12.92 -7.07 4.26
CA LEU A 162 -12.97 -5.60 4.18
C LEU A 162 -13.30 -4.98 5.54
N LEU A 163 -12.66 -3.86 5.85
CA LEU A 163 -12.98 -3.05 7.04
C LEU A 163 -14.26 -2.21 6.84
N LYS A 164 -14.63 -1.93 5.59
CA LYS A 164 -15.94 -1.38 5.22
C LYS A 164 -16.74 -2.40 4.41
N PRO A 165 -18.04 -2.57 4.67
CA PRO A 165 -18.87 -3.53 3.93
C PRO A 165 -18.94 -3.20 2.42
N SER A 166 -19.26 -4.22 1.63
CA SER A 166 -19.45 -4.11 0.18
C SER A 166 -20.60 -3.15 -0.14
N GLU A 167 -20.37 -2.25 -1.09
CA GLU A 167 -21.32 -1.25 -1.56
C GLU A 167 -21.85 -1.60 -2.96
N THR A 168 -23.00 -1.03 -3.31
CA THR A 168 -23.54 -1.01 -4.67
C THR A 168 -23.35 0.39 -5.23
N PHE A 169 -22.86 0.48 -6.46
CA PHE A 169 -22.49 1.73 -7.13
C PHE A 169 -23.37 1.93 -8.36
N THR A 170 -23.69 3.18 -8.69
CA THR A 170 -24.28 3.53 -9.99
C THR A 170 -23.22 4.26 -10.79
N LEU A 171 -22.67 3.59 -11.81
CA LEU A 171 -21.73 4.17 -12.73
C LEU A 171 -22.46 5.07 -13.71
N HIS A 172 -21.98 6.30 -13.84
CA HIS A 172 -22.53 7.24 -14.79
C HIS A 172 -22.18 6.84 -16.24
N PRO A 173 -23.02 7.19 -17.23
CA PRO A 173 -22.66 7.00 -18.64
C PRO A 173 -21.32 7.65 -18.99
N ASN A 174 -20.48 6.98 -19.78
CA ASN A 174 -19.18 7.48 -20.23
C ASN A 174 -18.26 7.97 -19.09
N SER A 175 -18.23 7.26 -17.95
CA SER A 175 -17.46 7.64 -16.77
C SER A 175 -16.32 6.67 -16.45
N VAL A 176 -15.33 7.19 -15.72
CA VAL A 176 -14.32 6.40 -15.00
C VAL A 176 -14.43 6.76 -13.54
N GLU A 177 -14.65 5.76 -12.71
CA GLU A 177 -14.90 5.91 -11.28
C GLU A 177 -14.07 4.89 -10.51
N SER A 178 -13.77 5.18 -9.24
CA SER A 178 -12.98 4.29 -8.41
C SER A 178 -13.55 4.17 -7.01
N TRP A 179 -13.33 3.01 -6.42
CA TRP A 179 -13.67 2.71 -5.04
C TRP A 179 -12.48 2.06 -4.37
N SER A 180 -12.25 2.38 -3.09
CA SER A 180 -11.21 1.71 -2.31
C SER A 180 -11.64 1.46 -0.88
N SER A 181 -11.14 0.37 -0.32
CA SER A 181 -11.35 0.02 1.08
C SER A 181 -10.13 -0.69 1.65
N ARG A 182 -9.91 -0.49 2.95
CA ARG A 182 -8.91 -1.25 3.69
C ARG A 182 -9.40 -2.68 3.90
N MET A 183 -8.47 -3.62 3.93
CA MET A 183 -8.75 -5.03 4.10
C MET A 183 -7.70 -5.74 4.95
N LEU A 184 -8.10 -6.89 5.48
CA LEU A 184 -7.25 -7.89 6.11
C LEU A 184 -7.21 -9.14 5.23
N LEU A 185 -6.03 -9.61 4.87
CA LEU A 185 -5.81 -10.78 4.04
C LEU A 185 -5.99 -12.06 4.87
N GLU A 186 -6.76 -13.02 4.34
CA GLU A 186 -6.98 -14.32 4.97
C GLU A 186 -6.35 -15.46 4.14
N ASP A 187 -6.19 -15.29 2.82
CA ASP A 187 -5.59 -16.26 1.91
C ASP A 187 -4.61 -15.58 0.92
N SER A 188 -3.70 -16.36 0.33
CA SER A 188 -2.76 -15.90 -0.70
C SER A 188 -3.41 -15.51 -2.04
N ARG A 189 -4.70 -15.85 -2.21
CA ARG A 189 -5.51 -15.49 -3.39
C ARG A 189 -6.76 -14.77 -2.96
N ILE A 190 -7.01 -13.64 -3.61
CA ILE A 190 -8.26 -12.90 -3.46
C ILE A 190 -9.14 -13.19 -4.66
N GLN A 191 -10.39 -13.52 -4.39
CA GLN A 191 -11.42 -13.65 -5.41
C GLN A 191 -12.51 -12.62 -5.14
N VAL A 192 -12.71 -11.72 -6.10
CA VAL A 192 -13.78 -10.72 -6.07
C VAL A 192 -14.83 -11.11 -7.11
N ARG A 193 -16.08 -11.19 -6.70
CA ARG A 193 -17.22 -11.40 -7.60
C ARG A 193 -18.03 -10.12 -7.72
N PHE A 194 -18.34 -9.77 -8.97
CA PHE A 194 -19.16 -8.64 -9.32
C PHE A 194 -20.44 -9.09 -10.02
N SER A 195 -21.53 -8.41 -9.73
CA SER A 195 -22.72 -8.39 -10.57
C SER A 195 -22.95 -6.99 -11.09
N TYR A 196 -23.45 -6.88 -12.30
CA TYR A 196 -23.85 -5.59 -12.86
C TYR A 196 -25.17 -5.68 -13.62
N LEU A 197 -25.87 -4.56 -13.62
CA LEU A 197 -27.23 -4.41 -14.11
C LEU A 197 -27.38 -3.07 -14.85
N ILE A 198 -27.95 -3.10 -16.04
CA ILE A 198 -28.40 -1.89 -16.74
C ILE A 198 -29.89 -1.69 -16.42
N PRO A 199 -30.26 -0.68 -15.62
CA PRO A 199 -31.64 -0.47 -15.23
C PRO A 199 -32.47 0.03 -16.41
N GLY A 200 -33.67 -0.53 -16.59
CA GLY A 200 -34.64 0.00 -17.55
C GLY A 200 -34.55 -0.58 -18.96
N ILE A 201 -33.88 -1.71 -19.16
CA ILE A 201 -33.85 -2.41 -20.46
C ILE A 201 -34.03 -3.91 -20.18
N ASP A 202 -35.29 -4.32 -20.03
CA ASP A 202 -35.81 -5.68 -19.78
C ASP A 202 -36.13 -6.01 -18.30
N VAL A 203 -37.23 -6.76 -18.09
CA VAL A 203 -37.92 -7.02 -16.80
C VAL A 203 -37.04 -7.75 -15.79
N LYS A 204 -35.97 -8.39 -16.25
CA LYS A 204 -34.98 -9.08 -15.40
C LYS A 204 -33.67 -8.31 -15.25
N GLY A 205 -33.43 -7.32 -16.11
CA GLY A 205 -32.12 -6.74 -16.29
C GLY A 205 -31.11 -7.76 -16.80
N PHE A 206 -30.16 -7.32 -17.63
CA PHE A 206 -29.04 -8.19 -17.96
C PHE A 206 -28.11 -8.29 -16.76
N ILE A 207 -28.34 -9.28 -15.90
CA ILE A 207 -27.43 -9.61 -14.81
C ILE A 207 -26.31 -10.45 -15.39
N SER A 208 -25.16 -9.83 -15.60
CA SER A 208 -23.92 -10.54 -15.88
C SER A 208 -23.08 -10.61 -14.62
N THR A 209 -22.40 -11.73 -14.42
CA THR A 209 -21.47 -11.91 -13.31
C THR A 209 -20.06 -12.03 -13.86
N GLU A 210 -19.13 -11.34 -13.21
CA GLU A 210 -17.71 -11.46 -13.48
C GLU A 210 -16.98 -11.84 -12.20
N THR A 211 -16.00 -12.71 -12.30
CA THR A 211 -15.13 -13.08 -11.19
C THR A 211 -13.71 -12.75 -11.58
N GLN A 212 -13.07 -11.87 -10.82
CA GLN A 212 -11.65 -11.62 -10.94
C GLN A 212 -10.91 -12.31 -9.81
N VAL A 213 -9.91 -13.10 -10.18
CA VAL A 213 -8.99 -13.76 -9.25
C VAL A 213 -7.66 -13.03 -9.38
N MET A 214 -7.12 -12.61 -8.25
CA MET A 214 -5.80 -12.01 -8.19
C MET A 214 -4.99 -12.62 -7.05
N GLU A 215 -3.70 -12.70 -7.26
CA GLU A 215 -2.73 -12.86 -6.20
C GLU A 215 -2.25 -11.46 -5.86
N PRO A 216 -2.57 -10.92 -4.67
CA PRO A 216 -1.93 -9.71 -4.20
C PRO A 216 -0.42 -9.91 -4.36
N PRO A 217 0.32 -8.91 -4.85
CA PRO A 217 1.78 -9.03 -4.82
C PRO A 217 2.17 -9.22 -3.36
N GLU A 218 2.55 -10.45 -2.99
CA GLU A 218 3.07 -10.74 -1.67
C GLU A 218 4.28 -9.84 -1.49
N ILE A 219 4.11 -8.76 -0.72
CA ILE A 219 5.25 -8.15 -0.06
C ILE A 219 5.56 -9.12 1.06
N GLU A 220 6.38 -10.12 0.71
CA GLU A 220 7.03 -11.04 1.63
C GLU A 220 7.38 -10.25 2.89
N LYS A 221 7.09 -10.76 4.10
CA LYS A 221 7.45 -10.04 5.33
C LYS A 221 8.98 -9.95 5.37
N LEU A 222 9.51 -8.84 4.85
CA LEU A 222 10.93 -8.67 4.60
C LEU A 222 11.70 -8.53 5.90
N ILE A 223 11.02 -8.09 6.96
CA ILE A 223 11.54 -7.87 8.30
C ILE A 223 11.55 -9.19 9.09
N ASN A 224 12.57 -9.35 9.92
CA ASN A 224 12.88 -10.49 10.79
C ASN A 224 13.34 -11.75 10.08
N LYS A 225 13.71 -11.64 8.79
CA LYS A 225 14.20 -12.75 8.00
C LYS A 225 15.67 -13.02 8.30
N PRO A 226 16.01 -14.24 8.76
CA PRO A 226 17.38 -14.71 8.78
C PRO A 226 18.05 -14.62 7.41
N ILE A 227 19.35 -14.33 7.40
CA ILE A 227 20.18 -14.44 6.20
C ILE A 227 20.99 -15.72 6.33
N ASP A 228 20.74 -16.69 5.44
CA ASP A 228 21.31 -18.04 5.51
C ASP A 228 22.85 -18.06 5.62
N PRO A 229 23.60 -17.30 4.79
CA PRO A 229 25.05 -17.16 4.97
C PRO A 229 25.46 -16.70 6.37
N LEU A 230 24.70 -15.79 6.99
CA LEU A 230 24.99 -15.26 8.33
C LEU A 230 24.70 -16.30 9.42
N ARG A 231 23.65 -17.10 9.25
CA ARG A 231 23.28 -18.19 10.17
C ARG A 231 24.38 -19.25 10.28
N ARG A 232 25.05 -19.53 9.15
CA ARG A 232 26.14 -20.52 9.03
C ARG A 232 27.48 -20.05 9.61
N LEU A 233 27.61 -18.78 9.97
CA LEU A 233 28.84 -18.26 10.58
C LEU A 233 29.15 -19.02 11.87
N LYS A 234 30.44 -19.18 12.19
CA LYS A 234 30.84 -19.65 13.51
C LYS A 234 30.62 -18.54 14.55
N GLU A 235 30.44 -18.94 15.80
CA GLU A 235 30.43 -17.98 16.90
C GLU A 235 31.78 -17.27 16.99
N GLU A 236 31.76 -15.99 17.37
CA GLU A 236 32.96 -15.21 17.57
C GLU A 236 33.73 -15.72 18.79
N TYR A 237 35.05 -15.83 18.64
CA TYR A 237 35.90 -16.10 19.77
C TYR A 237 35.89 -14.92 20.73
N PHE A 238 35.73 -15.20 22.02
CA PHE A 238 35.90 -14.23 23.09
C PHE A 238 37.07 -14.62 23.98
N LYS A 239 37.74 -13.63 24.56
CA LYS A 239 38.87 -13.86 25.46
C LYS A 239 38.35 -14.36 26.81
N PRO A 240 38.74 -15.55 27.29
CA PRO A 240 38.29 -16.03 28.59
C PRO A 240 38.87 -15.15 29.70
N ILE A 241 38.15 -15.02 30.80
CA ILE A 241 38.63 -14.32 32.00
C ILE A 241 39.19 -15.36 32.98
N ARG A 242 40.44 -15.19 33.41
CA ARG A 242 41.13 -16.17 34.27
C ARG A 242 40.79 -16.00 35.75
N ARG A 243 40.77 -14.76 36.24
CA ARG A 243 40.30 -14.43 37.59
C ARG A 243 38.93 -13.78 37.46
N THR A 244 37.90 -14.62 37.45
CA THR A 244 36.51 -14.17 37.35
C THR A 244 36.01 -13.67 38.69
N GLY A 245 35.53 -12.43 38.71
CA GLY A 245 34.68 -11.90 39.77
C GLY A 245 33.20 -11.99 39.40
N ARG A 246 32.32 -11.96 40.40
CA ARG A 246 30.91 -11.62 40.19
C ARG A 246 30.76 -10.11 40.25
N PHE A 247 30.02 -9.53 39.32
CA PHE A 247 29.59 -8.14 39.39
C PHE A 247 28.11 -8.10 39.77
N GLY A 248 27.85 -7.94 41.07
CA GLY A 248 26.51 -8.19 41.61
C GLY A 248 26.09 -9.63 41.34
N ASP A 249 24.94 -9.80 40.68
CA ASP A 249 24.40 -11.11 40.29
C ASP A 249 24.90 -11.62 38.92
N TRP A 250 25.77 -10.86 38.25
CA TRP A 250 26.35 -11.26 36.96
C TRP A 250 27.65 -12.02 37.15
N GLU A 251 27.72 -13.19 36.51
CA GLU A 251 28.95 -13.95 36.34
C GLU A 251 29.60 -13.57 35.02
N ILE A 252 30.84 -13.09 35.06
CA ILE A 252 31.55 -12.65 33.84
C ILE A 252 32.28 -13.84 33.23
N ILE A 253 31.92 -14.17 32.01
CA ILE A 253 32.39 -15.33 31.27
C ILE A 253 33.63 -14.97 30.44
N GLY A 254 33.60 -13.80 29.79
CA GLY A 254 34.61 -13.45 28.81
C GLY A 254 34.60 -11.99 28.42
N TYR A 255 35.64 -11.60 27.70
CA TYR A 255 35.82 -10.26 27.16
C TYR A 255 35.70 -10.30 25.63
N LEU A 256 34.78 -9.50 25.09
CA LEU A 256 34.47 -9.42 23.66
C LEU A 256 35.33 -8.36 22.95
N GLY A 257 35.84 -7.36 23.69
CA GLY A 257 36.66 -6.29 23.15
C GLY A 257 36.24 -4.91 23.65
N GLY A 258 36.99 -3.89 23.22
CA GLY A 258 36.74 -2.50 23.58
C GLY A 258 36.56 -1.64 22.33
N GLY A 259 35.34 -1.19 22.07
CA GLY A 259 34.97 -0.34 20.93
C GLY A 259 34.25 0.93 21.39
N GLY A 260 34.55 2.07 20.78
CA GLY A 260 33.96 3.35 21.19
C GLY A 260 34.20 3.64 22.67
N TYR A 261 33.13 4.02 23.39
CA TYR A 261 33.15 4.41 24.81
C TYR A 261 33.19 3.24 25.80
N PHE A 262 32.90 2.00 25.36
CA PHE A 262 32.71 0.86 26.27
C PHE A 262 33.69 -0.30 26.02
N HIS A 263 33.99 -1.03 27.09
CA HIS A 263 34.38 -2.43 27.04
C HIS A 263 33.12 -3.30 27.04
N ALA A 264 33.13 -4.38 26.27
CA ALA A 264 32.06 -5.36 26.20
C ALA A 264 32.49 -6.68 26.83
N PHE A 265 31.74 -7.13 27.83
CA PHE A 265 31.97 -8.39 28.54
C PHE A 265 30.78 -9.32 28.34
N LEU A 266 31.06 -10.58 28.01
CA LEU A 266 30.05 -11.63 28.04
C LEU A 266 29.81 -12.02 29.50
N ALA A 267 28.56 -11.98 29.94
CA ALA A 267 28.16 -12.32 31.29
C ALA A 267 26.88 -13.15 31.29
N GLU A 268 26.61 -13.81 32.41
CA GLU A 268 25.41 -14.59 32.62
C GLU A 268 24.77 -14.27 33.97
N ARG A 269 23.44 -14.19 33.99
CA ARG A 269 22.64 -14.03 35.20
C ARG A 269 21.39 -14.89 35.08
N ALA A 270 21.21 -15.82 36.01
CA ALA A 270 20.08 -16.74 36.04
C ALA A 270 19.82 -17.47 34.70
N GLY A 271 20.90 -17.93 34.03
CA GLY A 271 20.81 -18.63 32.74
C GLY A 271 20.76 -17.71 31.51
N LEU A 272 20.59 -16.40 31.67
CA LEU A 272 20.55 -15.45 30.57
C LEU A 272 21.95 -14.91 30.24
N LYS A 273 22.49 -15.31 29.08
CA LYS A 273 23.72 -14.72 28.53
C LYS A 273 23.45 -13.32 27.97
N SER A 274 24.24 -12.36 28.41
CA SER A 274 24.13 -10.94 28.07
C SER A 274 25.50 -10.34 27.80
N VAL A 275 25.52 -9.20 27.11
CA VAL A 275 26.71 -8.36 27.02
C VAL A 275 26.57 -7.23 28.02
N LEU A 276 27.52 -7.16 28.96
CA LEU A 276 27.71 -6.00 29.81
C LEU A 276 28.64 -5.02 29.12
N LYS A 277 28.12 -3.86 28.76
CA LYS A 277 28.92 -2.72 28.34
C LYS A 277 29.29 -1.89 29.56
N ILE A 278 30.59 -1.75 29.82
CA ILE A 278 31.14 -0.97 30.93
C ILE A 278 32.05 0.14 30.37
N PRO A 279 31.88 1.42 30.79
CA PRO A 279 32.68 2.51 30.23
C PRO A 279 34.18 2.29 30.41
N LYS A 280 34.96 2.64 29.40
CA LYS A 280 36.43 2.52 29.43
C LYS A 280 37.07 3.40 30.51
N SER A 281 36.44 4.53 30.84
CA SER A 281 36.94 5.42 31.89
C SER A 281 36.87 4.83 33.31
N VAL A 282 36.01 3.83 33.52
CA VAL A 282 35.86 3.17 34.84
C VAL A 282 36.42 1.75 34.88
N CYS A 283 36.91 1.21 33.77
CA CYS A 283 37.26 -0.19 33.64
C CYS A 283 38.38 -0.41 32.61
N GLU A 284 39.47 -1.09 33.01
CA GLU A 284 40.58 -1.50 32.14
C GLU A 284 40.85 -3.01 32.29
N PRO A 285 40.58 -3.83 31.26
CA PRO A 285 40.93 -5.25 31.26
C PRO A 285 42.44 -5.48 31.10
N LYS A 286 43.06 -6.27 31.97
CA LYS A 286 44.46 -6.69 31.83
C LYS A 286 44.58 -7.87 30.86
N GLU A 287 44.73 -7.55 29.59
CA GLU A 287 44.83 -8.54 28.52
C GLU A 287 46.19 -9.24 28.47
N THR A 288 46.16 -10.54 28.15
CA THR A 288 47.33 -11.38 27.87
C THR A 288 47.07 -12.22 26.62
N PRO A 289 48.08 -12.89 26.04
CA PRO A 289 47.88 -13.80 24.91
C PRO A 289 46.86 -14.93 25.17
N PHE A 290 46.59 -15.26 26.43
CA PHE A 290 45.72 -16.37 26.82
C PHE A 290 44.33 -15.94 27.33
N GLY A 291 44.01 -14.64 27.29
CA GLY A 291 42.77 -14.09 27.81
C GLY A 291 42.98 -12.87 28.69
N VAL A 292 41.97 -12.51 29.48
CA VAL A 292 42.04 -11.40 30.44
C VAL A 292 42.40 -11.95 31.81
N GLU A 293 43.50 -11.49 32.39
CA GLU A 293 43.97 -11.95 33.70
C GLU A 293 43.17 -11.35 34.85
N ASP A 294 42.85 -10.06 34.76
CA ASP A 294 42.14 -9.30 35.79
C ASP A 294 41.48 -8.06 35.18
N ILE A 295 40.60 -7.38 35.92
CA ILE A 295 39.94 -6.14 35.48
C ILE A 295 40.18 -5.06 36.55
N GLU A 296 40.79 -3.95 36.15
CA GLU A 296 40.97 -2.80 37.03
C GLU A 296 39.84 -1.79 36.91
N PHE A 297 39.37 -1.28 38.05
CA PHE A 297 38.28 -0.29 38.11
C PHE A 297 38.73 1.09 38.59
N TYR A 298 38.13 2.13 38.05
CA TYR A 298 38.41 3.53 38.38
C TYR A 298 37.11 4.30 38.64
N GLU A 299 37.18 5.38 39.43
CA GLU A 299 36.04 6.25 39.67
C GLU A 299 35.93 7.28 38.55
N ASP A 300 34.76 7.34 37.91
CA ASP A 300 34.37 8.41 36.99
C ASP A 300 32.86 8.64 37.15
N ARG A 301 32.49 9.82 37.65
CA ARG A 301 31.09 10.17 37.91
C ARG A 301 30.32 10.51 36.65
N ASP A 302 31.00 10.97 35.60
CA ASP A 302 30.34 11.31 34.34
C ASP A 302 29.95 10.04 33.56
N ALA A 303 30.65 8.93 33.81
CA ALA A 303 30.31 7.62 33.25
C ALA A 303 28.88 7.15 33.57
N ILE A 304 28.36 7.51 34.74
CA ILE A 304 26.97 7.17 35.13
C ILE A 304 25.98 7.88 34.21
N ARG A 305 26.19 9.17 33.97
CA ARG A 305 25.30 10.00 33.13
C ARG A 305 25.30 9.53 31.68
N GLU A 306 26.45 9.16 31.13
CA GLU A 306 26.56 8.65 29.77
C GLU A 306 25.85 7.29 29.60
N VAL A 307 25.96 6.41 30.61
CA VAL A 307 25.22 5.14 30.66
C VAL A 307 23.71 5.38 30.75
N GLU A 308 23.26 6.26 31.62
CA GLU A 308 21.83 6.60 31.76
C GLU A 308 21.26 7.22 30.47
N ARG A 309 22.05 8.04 29.78
CA ARG A 309 21.68 8.61 28.48
C ARG A 309 21.44 7.52 27.45
N GLU A 310 22.38 6.59 27.22
CA GLU A 310 22.18 5.49 26.26
C GLU A 310 21.04 4.56 26.71
N ALA A 311 20.93 4.28 28.00
CA ALA A 311 19.84 3.47 28.56
C ALA A 311 18.46 4.05 28.25
N SER A 312 18.29 5.37 28.32
CA SER A 312 17.00 6.02 28.01
C SER A 312 16.55 5.77 26.57
N ILE A 313 17.47 5.80 25.61
CA ILE A 313 17.19 5.52 24.19
C ILE A 313 16.92 4.03 24.02
N LEU A 314 17.72 3.16 24.64
CA LEU A 314 17.55 1.71 24.58
C LEU A 314 16.21 1.23 25.17
N GLN A 315 15.70 1.89 26.21
CA GLN A 315 14.36 1.62 26.76
C GLN A 315 13.27 1.88 25.72
N GLU A 316 13.35 3.00 25.01
CA GLU A 316 12.38 3.35 23.97
C GLU A 316 12.51 2.45 22.74
N VAL A 317 13.75 2.12 22.35
CA VAL A 317 14.03 1.13 21.29
C VAL A 317 13.45 -0.23 21.64
N LYS A 318 13.61 -0.68 22.89
CA LYS A 318 13.03 -1.94 23.37
C LYS A 318 11.51 -1.92 23.31
N ARG A 319 10.88 -0.84 23.77
CA ARG A 319 9.42 -0.67 23.73
C ARG A 319 8.90 -0.85 22.30
N ILE A 320 9.51 -0.17 21.33
CA ILE A 320 9.15 -0.29 19.91
C ILE A 320 9.44 -1.69 19.38
N ARG A 321 10.58 -2.28 19.73
CA ARG A 321 10.91 -3.66 19.36
C ARG A 321 9.83 -4.63 19.78
N ASP A 322 9.36 -4.53 21.03
CA ASP A 322 8.40 -5.45 21.61
C ASP A 322 6.97 -5.19 21.08
N GLU A 323 6.58 -3.93 20.88
CA GLU A 323 5.28 -3.54 20.30
C GLU A 323 5.13 -3.94 18.82
N GLU A 324 6.18 -3.75 18.02
CA GLU A 324 6.14 -3.92 16.56
C GLU A 324 6.75 -5.27 16.13
N GLY A 325 7.27 -6.05 17.07
CA GLY A 325 7.95 -7.32 16.81
C GLY A 325 9.23 -7.16 15.96
N LEU A 326 9.99 -6.07 16.12
CA LEU A 326 11.19 -5.77 15.31
C LEU A 326 12.45 -6.40 15.90
N LEU A 327 12.71 -7.67 15.56
CA LEU A 327 13.85 -8.44 16.06
C LEU A 327 15.22 -7.94 15.58
N HIS A 328 15.26 -6.99 14.64
CA HIS A 328 16.49 -6.32 14.19
C HIS A 328 16.97 -5.20 15.11
N LEU A 329 16.21 -4.79 16.12
CA LEU A 329 16.69 -3.81 17.11
C LEU A 329 17.43 -4.53 18.23
N MET A 330 18.46 -3.95 18.84
CA MET A 330 19.10 -4.51 20.04
C MET A 330 18.09 -4.72 21.18
N ASP A 331 18.08 -5.90 21.81
CA ASP A 331 17.31 -6.09 23.06
C ASP A 331 18.07 -5.50 24.24
N PHE A 332 17.32 -4.89 25.16
CA PHE A 332 17.86 -4.21 26.33
C PHE A 332 17.37 -4.87 27.61
N TYR A 333 18.30 -5.35 28.44
CA TYR A 333 17.98 -6.05 29.68
C TYR A 333 18.06 -5.15 30.92
N GLY A 334 18.54 -3.92 30.76
CA GLY A 334 18.60 -2.92 31.81
C GLY A 334 19.98 -2.30 31.98
N SER A 335 20.04 -1.29 32.83
CA SER A 335 21.28 -0.66 33.29
C SER A 335 21.43 -0.82 34.80
N GLY A 336 22.62 -0.59 35.32
CA GLY A 336 22.84 -0.63 36.76
C GLY A 336 24.22 -0.14 37.16
N ILE A 337 24.53 -0.24 38.45
CA ILE A 337 25.81 0.17 39.03
C ILE A 337 26.34 -0.99 39.88
N PHE A 338 27.58 -1.40 39.61
CA PHE A 338 28.33 -2.29 40.49
C PHE A 338 29.05 -1.50 41.56
N ARG A 339 29.13 -2.05 42.77
CA ARG A 339 29.91 -1.50 43.88
C ARG A 339 31.16 -2.36 44.08
N VAL A 340 32.30 -1.85 43.65
CA VAL A 340 33.58 -2.55 43.72
C VAL A 340 34.37 -2.00 44.91
N ARG A 341 34.72 -2.87 45.88
CA ARG A 341 35.52 -2.47 47.05
C ARG A 341 37.01 -2.46 46.70
N LYS A 342 37.67 -1.31 46.87
CA LYS A 342 39.14 -1.16 46.74
C LYS A 342 39.77 -0.67 48.04
N LYS A 343 41.11 -0.75 48.14
CA LYS A 343 41.87 -0.08 49.20
C LYS A 343 41.62 1.43 49.06
N GLY A 344 40.86 2.02 49.99
CA GLY A 344 40.51 3.43 49.99
C GLY A 344 39.03 3.76 49.78
N GLY A 345 38.15 2.77 49.51
CA GLY A 345 36.71 3.03 49.41
C GLY A 345 35.94 2.03 48.54
N VAL A 346 34.72 2.42 48.16
CA VAL A 346 33.86 1.71 47.21
C VAL A 346 33.79 2.55 45.94
N ILE A 347 34.05 1.94 44.80
CA ILE A 347 33.93 2.55 43.47
C ILE A 347 32.60 2.09 42.86
N GLU A 348 31.87 3.04 42.29
CA GLU A 348 30.64 2.79 41.54
C GLU A 348 30.96 2.65 40.05
N VAL A 349 30.60 1.52 39.47
CA VAL A 349 30.90 1.15 38.08
C VAL A 349 29.59 0.94 37.33
N PRO A 350 29.14 1.93 36.52
CA PRO A 350 27.91 1.80 35.77
C PRO A 350 28.04 0.81 34.61
N TYR A 351 26.94 0.17 34.23
CA TYR A 351 26.89 -0.78 33.12
C TYR A 351 25.55 -0.75 32.37
N LEU A 352 25.58 -1.22 31.13
CA LEU A 352 24.40 -1.59 30.32
C LEU A 352 24.42 -3.09 30.06
N ALA A 353 23.28 -3.77 30.24
CA ALA A 353 23.09 -5.16 29.86
C ALA A 353 22.23 -5.25 28.61
N VAL A 354 22.75 -5.88 27.55
CA VAL A 354 22.09 -6.01 26.25
C VAL A 354 22.18 -7.44 25.71
N GLN A 355 21.42 -7.73 24.65
CA GLN A 355 21.45 -9.00 23.94
C GLN A 355 22.87 -9.42 23.53
N HIS A 356 23.20 -10.70 23.74
CA HIS A 356 24.40 -11.30 23.15
C HIS A 356 24.14 -11.74 21.71
N CYS A 357 25.00 -11.25 20.80
CA CYS A 357 24.98 -11.58 19.37
C CYS A 357 26.21 -12.46 19.05
N PRO A 358 26.10 -13.80 19.13
CA PRO A 358 27.25 -14.69 19.12
C PRO A 358 27.98 -14.73 17.78
N LYS A 359 27.32 -14.35 16.67
CA LYS A 359 27.93 -14.27 15.35
C LYS A 359 28.52 -12.87 15.07
N GLY A 360 28.77 -12.08 16.14
CA GLY A 360 29.29 -10.70 16.16
C GLY A 360 28.90 -9.83 14.99
N SER A 361 29.79 -9.04 14.37
CA SER A 361 29.37 -7.95 13.47
C SER A 361 29.53 -8.21 11.98
N LEU A 362 28.73 -7.51 11.15
CA LEU A 362 28.85 -7.52 9.69
C LEU A 362 30.24 -7.10 9.20
N ARG A 363 31.04 -6.40 10.01
CA ARG A 363 32.43 -6.09 9.68
C ARG A 363 33.24 -7.34 9.30
N ARG A 364 33.05 -8.47 10.01
CA ARG A 364 33.77 -9.72 9.68
C ARG A 364 33.41 -10.24 8.29
N VAL A 365 32.14 -10.05 7.91
CA VAL A 365 31.58 -10.48 6.63
C VAL A 365 32.20 -9.64 5.53
N CYS A 366 32.24 -8.32 5.71
CA CYS A 366 32.88 -7.40 4.77
C CYS A 366 34.40 -7.64 4.63
N LEU A 367 35.07 -8.11 5.69
CA LEU A 367 36.50 -8.48 5.66
C LEU A 367 36.78 -9.81 4.94
N GLY A 368 35.76 -10.63 4.69
CA GLY A 368 35.94 -11.97 4.11
C GLY A 368 36.77 -12.87 5.02
N ASP A 369 36.45 -12.90 6.31
CA ASP A 369 37.22 -13.64 7.32
C ASP A 369 37.41 -15.11 6.92
N LYS A 370 38.63 -15.43 6.47
CA LYS A 370 39.02 -16.76 5.99
C LYS A 370 38.94 -17.82 7.09
N SER A 371 38.97 -17.43 8.37
CA SER A 371 38.85 -18.36 9.51
C SER A 371 37.41 -18.90 9.69
N ALA A 372 36.42 -18.17 9.15
CA ALA A 372 35.00 -18.49 9.24
C ALA A 372 34.39 -19.00 7.92
N SER A 373 35.19 -19.21 6.85
CA SER A 373 34.74 -19.71 5.54
C SER A 373 33.60 -18.88 4.94
N VAL A 374 33.64 -17.55 5.13
CA VAL A 374 32.56 -16.65 4.69
C VAL A 374 32.64 -16.46 3.18
N GLU A 375 31.73 -17.11 2.44
CA GLU A 375 31.44 -16.73 1.06
C GLU A 375 30.88 -15.28 1.05
N ARG A 376 31.27 -14.48 0.05
CA ARG A 376 30.72 -13.13 -0.10
C ARG A 376 29.20 -13.23 -0.19
N LEU A 377 28.50 -12.30 0.46
CA LEU A 377 27.05 -12.24 0.38
C LEU A 377 26.63 -12.06 -1.08
N SER A 378 25.53 -12.72 -1.45
CA SER A 378 24.91 -12.44 -2.73
C SER A 378 24.42 -10.99 -2.77
N LEU A 379 24.30 -10.42 -3.98
CA LEU A 379 23.72 -9.09 -4.14
C LEU A 379 22.32 -9.00 -3.51
N ARG A 380 21.54 -10.08 -3.63
CA ARG A 380 20.21 -10.19 -3.05
C ARG A 380 20.24 -10.15 -1.52
N ASP A 381 21.17 -10.87 -0.88
CA ASP A 381 21.31 -10.87 0.58
C ASP A 381 21.77 -9.50 1.10
N ALA A 382 22.72 -8.86 0.42
CA ALA A 382 23.20 -7.52 0.78
C ALA A 382 22.06 -6.48 0.71
N LEU A 383 21.26 -6.53 -0.35
CA LEU A 383 20.06 -5.69 -0.50
C LEU A 383 19.01 -6.01 0.58
N LEU A 384 18.80 -7.29 0.91
CA LEU A 384 17.85 -7.70 1.94
C LEU A 384 18.27 -7.21 3.32
N ILE A 385 19.56 -7.27 3.66
CA ILE A 385 20.11 -6.71 4.91
C ILE A 385 19.85 -5.21 4.97
N ALA A 386 20.20 -4.47 3.91
CA ALA A 386 20.00 -3.02 3.86
C ALA A 386 18.51 -2.66 4.00
N LEU A 387 17.63 -3.42 3.35
CA LEU A 387 16.19 -3.25 3.39
C LEU A 387 15.62 -3.52 4.79
N GLN A 388 16.05 -4.59 5.46
CA GLN A 388 15.65 -4.90 6.83
C GLN A 388 16.09 -3.83 7.82
N VAL A 389 17.36 -3.41 7.75
CA VAL A 389 17.91 -2.33 8.60
C VAL A 389 17.16 -1.01 8.36
N GLY A 390 16.97 -0.62 7.10
CA GLY A 390 16.26 0.60 6.73
C GLY A 390 14.82 0.61 7.22
N LYS A 391 14.06 -0.48 6.98
CA LYS A 391 12.67 -0.60 7.45
C LYS A 391 12.56 -0.52 8.97
N THR A 392 13.44 -1.20 9.70
CA THR A 392 13.46 -1.16 11.16
C THR A 392 13.72 0.26 11.68
N LEU A 393 14.71 0.97 11.12
CA LEU A 393 15.00 2.35 11.49
C LEU A 393 13.84 3.30 11.13
N GLN A 394 13.19 3.11 9.98
CA GLN A 394 12.04 3.89 9.57
C GLN A 394 10.88 3.80 10.57
N VAL A 395 10.67 2.64 11.20
CA VAL A 395 9.69 2.50 12.29
C VAL A 395 10.14 3.31 13.50
N CYS A 396 11.40 3.20 13.93
CA CYS A 396 11.93 4.00 15.04
C CYS A 396 11.77 5.51 14.81
N TYR A 397 12.06 6.02 13.60
CA TYR A 397 11.89 7.44 13.27
C TYR A 397 10.42 7.85 13.30
N ARG A 398 9.51 7.05 12.72
CA ARG A 398 8.06 7.32 12.72
C ARG A 398 7.48 7.34 14.14
N ARG A 399 7.94 6.43 14.99
CA ARG A 399 7.56 6.35 16.41
C ARG A 399 8.29 7.37 17.28
N ARG A 400 9.18 8.18 16.69
CA ARG A 400 9.94 9.25 17.36
C ARG A 400 10.78 8.71 18.53
N ALA A 401 11.42 7.55 18.35
CA ALA A 401 12.38 7.04 19.33
C ALA A 401 13.61 7.97 19.42
N PHE A 402 14.09 8.40 18.25
CA PHE A 402 15.23 9.29 18.04
C PHE A 402 15.14 9.89 16.63
N VAL A 403 15.91 10.95 16.36
CA VAL A 403 15.91 11.66 15.06
C VAL A 403 16.78 10.94 14.03
N LYS A 404 17.94 10.44 14.46
CA LYS A 404 18.90 9.63 13.68
C LYS A 404 19.70 8.74 14.62
N HIS A 405 20.20 7.61 14.12
CA HIS A 405 21.15 6.73 14.79
C HIS A 405 22.55 7.36 14.82
N GLY A 406 23.02 7.91 13.70
CA GLY A 406 24.19 8.78 13.63
C GLY A 406 25.56 8.10 13.52
N ASP A 407 25.68 6.81 13.85
CA ASP A 407 26.92 6.03 13.64
C ASP A 407 26.60 4.62 13.11
N LEU A 408 25.76 4.53 12.07
CA LEU A 408 25.59 3.25 11.36
C LEU A 408 26.87 2.87 10.64
N LYS A 409 27.33 1.65 10.88
CA LYS A 409 28.51 1.04 10.26
C LYS A 409 28.49 -0.48 10.48
N PRO A 410 29.27 -1.27 9.71
CA PRO A 410 29.27 -2.73 9.85
C PRO A 410 29.61 -3.23 11.26
N GLU A 411 30.38 -2.48 12.05
CA GLU A 411 30.68 -2.79 13.45
C GLU A 411 29.44 -2.75 14.36
N ASN A 412 28.49 -1.87 14.06
CA ASN A 412 27.28 -1.60 14.84
C ASN A 412 26.07 -2.40 14.34
N LEU A 413 26.28 -3.27 13.35
CA LEU A 413 25.29 -4.22 12.85
C LEU A 413 25.75 -5.63 13.25
N LEU A 414 25.27 -6.08 14.42
CA LEU A 414 25.58 -7.38 14.99
C LEU A 414 24.74 -8.48 14.36
N ILE A 415 25.08 -9.74 14.62
CA ILE A 415 24.46 -10.92 14.02
C ILE A 415 24.11 -11.88 15.14
N ASP A 416 22.82 -12.16 15.28
CA ASP A 416 22.33 -13.08 16.32
C ASP A 416 22.56 -14.55 15.95
N GLY A 417 22.18 -15.47 16.85
CA GLY A 417 22.34 -16.91 16.63
C GLY A 417 21.54 -17.46 15.45
N GLU A 418 20.48 -16.77 15.04
CA GLU A 418 19.64 -17.16 13.90
C GLU A 418 20.13 -16.58 12.57
N GLY A 419 21.13 -15.70 12.57
CA GLY A 419 21.61 -15.04 11.36
C GLY A 419 20.82 -13.79 10.97
N ARG A 420 20.13 -13.16 11.93
CA ARG A 420 19.50 -11.84 11.74
C ARG A 420 20.49 -10.74 12.09
N VAL A 421 20.41 -9.63 11.37
CA VAL A 421 21.21 -8.44 11.64
C VAL A 421 20.54 -7.58 12.71
N ILE A 422 21.26 -7.27 13.79
CA ILE A 422 20.81 -6.51 14.96
C ILE A 422 21.50 -5.14 14.97
N ILE A 423 20.71 -4.07 14.89
CA ILE A 423 21.15 -2.68 15.00
C ILE A 423 21.51 -2.41 16.45
N ALA A 424 22.77 -2.05 16.68
CA ALA A 424 23.36 -1.83 18.00
C ALA A 424 24.03 -0.46 18.09
N ASP A 425 24.38 -0.08 19.32
CA ASP A 425 25.16 1.12 19.65
C ASP A 425 24.46 2.46 19.36
N PHE A 426 23.55 2.82 20.28
CA PHE A 426 22.74 4.04 20.18
C PHE A 426 23.38 5.25 20.89
N GLN A 427 24.69 5.21 21.21
CA GLN A 427 25.37 6.32 21.91
C GLN A 427 25.30 7.65 21.15
N THR A 428 25.42 7.57 19.83
CA THR A 428 25.38 8.73 18.92
C THR A 428 23.98 9.09 18.48
N ALA A 429 22.96 8.32 18.89
CA ALA A 429 21.59 8.59 18.51
C ALA A 429 21.15 9.95 19.07
N THR A 430 20.42 10.71 18.24
CA THR A 430 19.97 12.06 18.58
C THR A 430 18.57 11.99 19.21
N PRO A 431 18.40 12.33 20.51
CA PRO A 431 17.10 12.32 21.16
C PRO A 431 16.13 13.32 20.53
N ILE A 432 14.83 13.07 20.65
CA ILE A 432 13.81 14.02 20.19
C ILE A 432 13.89 15.32 20.99
N GLY A 433 13.82 16.47 20.29
CA GLY A 433 13.77 17.79 20.92
C GLY A 433 15.13 18.37 21.32
N ARG A 434 16.24 17.68 21.02
CA ARG A 434 17.60 18.20 21.22
C ARG A 434 18.20 18.62 19.88
N SER A 435 18.84 19.79 19.82
CA SER A 435 19.49 20.25 18.59
C SER A 435 20.71 19.38 18.26
N THR A 436 20.96 19.13 16.98
CA THR A 436 22.18 18.45 16.52
C THR A 436 23.43 19.28 16.78
N ASP A 437 23.30 20.60 16.89
CA ASP A 437 24.42 21.52 17.15
C ASP A 437 24.94 21.41 18.60
N GLU A 438 24.15 20.83 19.50
CA GLU A 438 24.53 20.59 20.90
C GLU A 438 25.27 19.26 21.10
N LEU A 439 25.35 18.43 20.06
CA LEU A 439 26.02 17.13 20.11
C LEU A 439 27.39 17.22 19.44
N PRO A 440 28.46 16.69 20.04
CA PRO A 440 29.76 16.66 19.39
C PRO A 440 29.65 15.91 18.05
N ILE A 441 30.34 16.38 17.01
CA ILE A 441 30.46 15.65 15.74
C ILE A 441 31.13 14.31 16.05
N LYS A 442 30.32 13.26 16.16
CA LYS A 442 30.72 11.89 16.42
C LYS A 442 30.22 11.03 15.27
N GLY A 443 31.08 10.17 14.77
CA GLY A 443 30.78 9.28 13.66
C GLY A 443 32.06 8.82 12.98
N THR A 444 32.01 7.62 12.41
CA THR A 444 33.15 7.09 11.66
C THR A 444 33.23 7.78 10.30
N ALA A 445 34.33 8.49 10.01
CA ALA A 445 34.44 9.46 8.89
C ALA A 445 33.90 8.98 7.53
N ARG A 446 34.04 7.68 7.19
CA ARG A 446 33.54 7.14 5.91
C ARG A 446 32.02 6.99 5.84
N TYR A 447 31.37 6.75 6.97
CA TYR A 447 29.91 6.55 7.07
C TYR A 447 29.19 7.84 7.51
N PHE A 448 29.93 8.88 7.87
CA PHE A 448 29.39 10.12 8.39
C PHE A 448 28.83 11.03 7.28
N HIS A 449 27.65 11.60 7.56
CA HIS A 449 27.07 12.69 6.77
C HIS A 449 26.50 13.75 7.71
N PRO A 450 26.66 15.06 7.40
CA PRO A 450 26.30 16.13 8.33
C PRO A 450 24.80 16.38 8.46
N ALA A 451 23.95 15.66 7.72
CA ALA A 451 22.50 15.84 7.79
C ALA A 451 21.99 15.68 9.24
N PRO A 452 21.08 16.56 9.69
CA PRO A 452 20.59 16.53 11.07
C PRO A 452 19.56 15.42 11.32
N ASP A 453 19.20 14.66 10.30
CA ASP A 453 18.06 13.76 10.24
C ASP A 453 18.40 12.40 9.62
N ASP A 454 17.38 11.56 9.39
CA ASP A 454 17.47 10.19 8.83
C ASP A 454 18.30 10.06 7.54
N ARG A 455 18.49 11.15 6.78
CA ARG A 455 19.37 11.18 5.60
C ARG A 455 20.82 10.85 5.93
N ALA A 456 21.27 11.12 7.16
CA ALA A 456 22.60 10.72 7.61
C ALA A 456 22.74 9.19 7.68
N ASP A 457 21.69 8.52 8.15
CA ASP A 457 21.66 7.06 8.25
C ASP A 457 21.47 6.40 6.88
N VAL A 458 20.76 7.04 5.94
CA VAL A 458 20.69 6.61 4.52
C VAL A 458 22.07 6.64 3.87
N TYR A 459 22.84 7.71 4.08
CA TYR A 459 24.21 7.82 3.56
C TYR A 459 25.13 6.72 4.09
N ALA A 460 25.02 6.41 5.38
CA ALA A 460 25.73 5.31 6.01
C ALA A 460 25.29 3.95 5.44
N LEU A 461 23.98 3.73 5.27
CA LEU A 461 23.43 2.50 4.72
C LEU A 461 23.86 2.25 3.27
N GLY A 462 23.93 3.29 2.44
CA GLY A 462 24.49 3.22 1.09
C GLY A 462 25.96 2.80 1.08
N ARG A 463 26.75 3.23 2.06
CA ARG A 463 28.16 2.82 2.20
C ARG A 463 28.29 1.38 2.67
N ILE A 464 27.50 1.00 3.68
CA ILE A 464 27.42 -0.37 4.17
C ILE A 464 27.06 -1.33 3.02
N LEU A 465 26.13 -0.94 2.14
CA LEU A 465 25.78 -1.75 0.97
C LEU A 465 27.00 -2.01 0.06
N VAL A 466 27.84 -1.00 -0.20
CA VAL A 466 29.09 -1.21 -0.94
C VAL A 466 30.05 -2.14 -0.18
N ASP A 467 30.20 -1.95 1.14
CA ASP A 467 31.07 -2.79 1.96
C ASP A 467 30.62 -4.26 1.99
N LEU A 468 29.31 -4.52 1.96
CA LEU A 468 28.73 -5.87 1.91
C LEU A 468 28.93 -6.55 0.55
N ILE A 469 28.82 -5.79 -0.55
CA ILE A 469 28.94 -6.33 -1.92
C ILE A 469 30.40 -6.51 -2.34
N SER A 470 31.21 -5.48 -2.11
CA SER A 470 32.55 -5.36 -2.70
C SER A 470 33.67 -5.57 -1.68
N GLY A 471 33.34 -5.65 -0.40
CA GLY A 471 34.27 -5.83 0.71
C GLY A 471 34.56 -4.54 1.46
N LEU A 472 35.07 -4.68 2.69
CA LEU A 472 35.31 -3.56 3.58
C LEU A 472 36.28 -2.55 2.96
N ASN A 473 35.91 -1.28 3.00
CA ASN A 473 36.66 -0.14 2.45
C ASN A 473 36.71 -0.09 0.90
N ALA A 474 35.91 -0.89 0.19
CA ALA A 474 35.94 -0.89 -1.27
C ALA A 474 35.50 0.46 -1.89
N PRO A 475 36.07 0.88 -3.03
CA PRO A 475 35.62 2.06 -3.77
C PRO A 475 34.11 2.03 -4.06
N GLU A 476 33.44 3.18 -4.08
CA GLU A 476 31.98 3.26 -4.29
C GLU A 476 31.54 2.74 -5.66
N ASP A 477 32.38 2.90 -6.68
CA ASP A 477 32.17 2.47 -8.06
C ASP A 477 32.42 0.96 -8.28
N SER A 478 32.85 0.24 -7.24
CA SER A 478 33.13 -1.20 -7.29
C SER A 478 31.89 -2.10 -7.16
N VAL A 479 30.69 -1.53 -6.98
CA VAL A 479 29.44 -2.28 -6.99
C VAL A 479 28.97 -2.59 -8.44
N PRO A 480 28.18 -3.65 -8.66
CA PRO A 480 27.60 -3.95 -9.97
C PRO A 480 26.77 -2.77 -10.53
N ASP A 481 26.77 -2.60 -11.85
CA ASP A 481 26.05 -1.50 -12.54
C ASP A 481 24.56 -1.46 -12.18
N GLU A 482 23.96 -2.62 -11.95
CA GLU A 482 22.56 -2.80 -11.57
C GLU A 482 22.16 -2.07 -10.28
N VAL A 483 23.11 -1.78 -9.39
CA VAL A 483 22.87 -1.10 -8.10
C VAL A 483 23.68 0.18 -7.90
N LYS A 484 24.51 0.59 -8.87
CA LYS A 484 25.25 1.87 -8.81
C LYS A 484 24.31 3.06 -8.60
N TRP A 485 23.20 3.11 -9.34
CA TRP A 485 22.19 4.16 -9.22
C TRP A 485 21.63 4.27 -7.80
N LEU A 486 21.48 3.16 -7.09
CA LEU A 486 20.96 3.12 -5.72
C LEU A 486 21.98 3.68 -4.73
N VAL A 487 23.26 3.33 -4.89
CA VAL A 487 24.36 3.89 -4.08
C VAL A 487 24.48 5.40 -4.31
N GLU A 488 24.35 5.86 -5.56
CA GLU A 488 24.37 7.29 -5.90
C GLU A 488 23.22 8.08 -5.26
N LEU A 489 22.03 7.47 -5.13
CA LEU A 489 20.89 8.10 -4.44
C LEU A 489 21.11 8.21 -2.92
N ALA A 490 21.77 7.23 -2.32
CA ALA A 490 22.12 7.26 -0.90
C ALA A 490 23.34 8.17 -0.63
N ARG A 491 24.27 8.26 -1.57
CA ARG A 491 25.55 8.99 -1.45
C ARG A 491 25.76 9.92 -2.64
N PRO A 492 24.90 10.93 -2.81
CA PRO A 492 24.99 11.80 -3.98
C PRO A 492 26.27 12.63 -3.93
N ARG A 493 26.87 12.85 -5.10
CA ARG A 493 28.04 13.73 -5.25
C ARG A 493 27.61 15.21 -5.24
N GLY A 494 28.49 16.08 -4.77
CA GLY A 494 28.29 17.54 -4.78
C GLY A 494 27.37 18.03 -3.65
N THR A 495 26.49 18.99 -3.95
CA THR A 495 25.61 19.66 -2.98
C THR A 495 24.27 18.97 -2.75
N ARG A 496 23.99 17.88 -3.47
CA ARG A 496 22.74 17.11 -3.32
C ARG A 496 22.73 16.40 -1.97
N SER A 497 21.57 16.36 -1.33
CA SER A 497 21.37 15.60 -0.09
C SER A 497 20.93 14.16 -0.40
N PRO A 498 21.30 13.18 0.45
CA PRO A 498 20.73 11.84 0.41
C PRO A 498 19.19 11.86 0.46
N LEU A 499 18.56 10.81 -0.06
CA LEU A 499 17.13 10.58 0.10
C LEU A 499 16.74 10.42 1.57
N ARG A 500 15.46 10.70 1.87
CA ARG A 500 14.82 10.27 3.13
C ARG A 500 14.75 8.75 3.18
N MET A 501 14.70 8.20 4.40
CA MET A 501 14.74 6.75 4.60
C MET A 501 13.56 6.04 3.93
N ASP A 502 12.36 6.63 3.96
CA ASP A 502 11.15 6.05 3.35
C ASP A 502 11.27 5.91 1.82
N GLU A 503 11.79 6.94 1.15
CA GLU A 503 12.04 6.93 -0.29
C GLU A 503 13.19 5.97 -0.63
N PHE A 504 14.25 5.93 0.17
CA PHE A 504 15.35 5.01 -0.04
C PHE A 504 14.91 3.55 0.06
N ILE A 505 14.05 3.21 1.04
CA ILE A 505 13.46 1.88 1.19
C ILE A 505 12.67 1.48 -0.07
N ARG A 506 11.82 2.37 -0.61
CA ARG A 506 11.08 2.09 -1.86
C ARG A 506 12.01 1.73 -3.01
N ARG A 507 13.16 2.41 -3.13
CA ARG A 507 14.18 2.12 -4.15
C ARG A 507 14.92 0.81 -3.88
N LEU A 508 15.25 0.53 -2.62
CA LEU A 508 15.85 -0.74 -2.18
C LEU A 508 14.93 -1.93 -2.50
N GLU A 509 13.63 -1.83 -2.26
CA GLU A 509 12.67 -2.89 -2.57
C GLU A 509 12.63 -3.22 -4.06
N VAL A 510 12.62 -2.19 -4.92
CA VAL A 510 12.66 -2.37 -6.37
C VAL A 510 13.95 -3.08 -6.79
N ALA A 511 15.10 -2.65 -6.25
CA ALA A 511 16.39 -3.28 -6.53
C ALA A 511 16.40 -4.75 -6.06
N TRP A 512 15.91 -5.03 -4.86
CA TRP A 512 15.87 -6.38 -4.29
C TRP A 512 14.95 -7.32 -5.08
N LYS A 513 13.76 -6.87 -5.47
CA LYS A 513 12.81 -7.65 -6.28
C LYS A 513 13.38 -8.04 -7.64
N ARG A 514 14.20 -7.18 -8.26
CA ARG A 514 14.88 -7.49 -9.54
C ARG A 514 15.89 -8.62 -9.43
N GLN A 515 16.37 -8.93 -8.22
CA GLN A 515 17.29 -10.03 -7.96
C GLN A 515 16.56 -11.36 -7.69
N ALA A 516 15.22 -11.39 -7.75
CA ALA A 516 14.49 -12.64 -7.63
C ALA A 516 14.74 -13.54 -8.85
N PRO A 517 14.93 -14.86 -8.66
CA PRO A 517 14.95 -15.78 -9.78
C PRO A 517 13.66 -15.61 -10.59
N PRO A 518 13.72 -15.75 -11.93
CA PRO A 518 12.50 -15.77 -12.74
C PRO A 518 11.59 -16.89 -12.22
N THR A 519 10.34 -16.52 -11.89
CA THR A 519 9.26 -17.43 -11.50
C THR A 519 8.83 -18.34 -12.63
#